data_AF-A0A3B9U607-F1
#
_entry.id   AF-A0A3B9U607-F1
#
_cell.length_a   1.000
_cell.length_b   1.000
_cell.length_c   1.000
_cell.angle_alpha   90.00
_cell.angle_beta   90.00
_cell.angle_gamma   90.00
#
_symmetry.space_group_name_H-M   'P 1'
#
loop_
_entity.id
_entity.type
_entity.pdbx_description
1 polymer ?
#
loop_
_entity_poly.entity_id
_entity_poly.type
_entity_poly.pdbx_seq_one_letter_code
_entity_poly.pdbx_strand_id
1 'polypeptide(L)'
;MTQKSEEDEARELAREVFQKCMLVLLAHVQRRIADDESYQEPRFLRAMIVAYYQINDELKDGETVMGVSVSDENEDPQEGYAVILKKHKNFVEIVSHQDIILNTEISITNLLKLIELSIRLDNIDTKAVKWSVATEMLNKLVPDMVFIKFPNNQWKQGRDELLKEIWKGRIHGLTPFDPMVAKVKAATSFSEVPQVLRQFIATLYAARKSPGKNALGISSPDKDIDKAKVFELARIVLYGPGSKYRKDS
;
A
#
# COMPACT_ATOMS: atom_id res chain seq x y z
N MET A 1 -16.02 -24.97 -27.16
CA MET A 1 -15.85 -24.76 -25.70
C MET A 1 -16.09 -23.29 -25.45
N THR A 2 -17.07 -22.99 -24.61
CA THR A 2 -17.64 -21.64 -24.47
C THR A 2 -16.86 -20.86 -23.44
N GLN A 3 -16.59 -19.58 -23.71
CA GLN A 3 -15.97 -18.56 -22.85
C GLN A 3 -16.37 -18.62 -21.36
N LYS A 4 -17.60 -19.09 -21.07
CA LYS A 4 -18.10 -19.36 -19.72
C LYS A 4 -17.32 -20.43 -18.94
N SER A 5 -16.78 -21.47 -19.58
CA SER A 5 -15.99 -22.50 -18.87
C SER A 5 -14.57 -22.01 -18.53
N GLU A 6 -14.00 -21.11 -19.34
CA GLU A 6 -12.68 -20.51 -19.06
C GLU A 6 -12.76 -19.53 -17.88
N GLU A 7 -13.85 -18.75 -17.77
CA GLU A 7 -14.10 -17.87 -16.62
C GLU A 7 -14.32 -18.66 -15.32
N ASP A 8 -15.06 -19.77 -15.37
CA ASP A 8 -15.30 -20.63 -14.21
C ASP A 8 -14.01 -21.34 -13.75
N GLU A 9 -13.16 -21.81 -14.68
CA GLU A 9 -11.84 -22.38 -14.37
C GLU A 9 -10.90 -21.35 -13.74
N ALA A 10 -10.87 -20.12 -14.27
CA ALA A 10 -10.05 -19.04 -13.72
C ALA A 10 -10.49 -18.65 -12.29
N ARG A 11 -11.80 -18.64 -12.02
CA ARG A 11 -12.36 -18.38 -10.68
C ARG A 11 -11.97 -19.46 -9.68
N GLU A 12 -12.04 -20.73 -10.06
CA GLU A 12 -11.67 -21.83 -9.18
C GLU A 12 -10.17 -21.81 -8.86
N LEU A 13 -9.32 -21.56 -9.86
CA LEU A 13 -7.88 -21.39 -9.64
C LEU A 13 -7.56 -20.22 -8.70
N ALA A 14 -8.21 -19.06 -8.89
CA ALA A 14 -8.03 -17.90 -8.03
C ALA A 14 -8.43 -18.21 -6.58
N ARG A 15 -9.51 -18.97 -6.38
CA ARG A 15 -9.97 -19.42 -5.06
C ARG A 15 -8.94 -20.35 -4.40
N GLU A 16 -8.41 -21.33 -5.12
CA GLU A 16 -7.38 -22.23 -4.58
C GLU A 16 -6.11 -21.48 -4.18
N VAL A 17 -5.64 -20.56 -5.03
CA VAL A 17 -4.46 -19.75 -4.75
C VAL A 17 -4.69 -18.90 -3.51
N PHE A 18 -5.85 -18.25 -3.42
CA PHE A 18 -6.20 -17.46 -2.24
C PHE A 18 -6.21 -18.29 -0.96
N GLN A 19 -6.84 -19.47 -0.97
CA GLN A 19 -6.87 -20.37 0.18
C GLN A 19 -5.46 -20.78 0.63
N LYS A 20 -4.60 -21.17 -0.32
CA LYS A 20 -3.20 -21.54 -0.02
C LYS A 20 -2.44 -20.36 0.61
N CYS A 21 -2.59 -19.16 0.06
CA CYS A 21 -1.96 -17.96 0.61
C CYS A 21 -2.47 -17.61 2.01
N MET A 22 -3.78 -17.75 2.27
CA MET A 22 -4.35 -17.54 3.59
C MET A 22 -3.83 -18.55 4.62
N LEU A 23 -3.68 -19.83 4.25
CA LEU A 23 -3.07 -20.83 5.13
C LEU A 23 -1.62 -20.49 5.47
N VAL A 24 -0.83 -20.04 4.49
CA VAL A 24 0.55 -19.60 4.72
C VAL A 24 0.60 -18.40 5.67
N LEU A 25 -0.29 -17.42 5.47
CA LEU A 25 -0.41 -16.26 6.35
C LEU A 25 -0.78 -16.67 7.77
N LEU A 26 -1.79 -17.51 7.95
CA LEU A 26 -2.23 -17.97 9.27
C LEU A 26 -1.10 -18.72 9.99
N ALA A 27 -0.39 -19.61 9.29
CA ALA A 27 0.76 -20.32 9.85
C ALA A 27 1.93 -19.38 10.18
N HIS A 28 2.11 -18.31 9.41
CA HIS A 28 3.08 -17.25 9.74
C HIS A 28 2.67 -16.49 11.01
N VAL A 29 1.44 -16.00 11.07
CA VAL A 29 0.92 -15.26 12.23
C VAL A 29 0.95 -16.10 13.50
N GLN A 30 0.55 -17.37 13.43
CA GLN A 30 0.63 -18.29 14.57
C GLN A 30 2.07 -18.44 15.11
N ARG A 31 3.07 -18.57 14.22
CA ARG A 31 4.47 -18.62 14.63
C ARG A 31 4.92 -17.31 15.27
N ARG A 32 4.53 -16.16 14.68
CA ARG A 32 4.88 -14.85 15.21
C ARG A 32 4.29 -14.59 16.60
N ILE A 33 3.04 -14.98 16.83
CA ILE A 33 2.40 -14.88 18.15
C ILE A 33 3.08 -15.81 19.17
N ALA A 34 3.50 -17.00 18.75
CA ALA A 34 4.23 -17.93 19.61
C ALA A 34 5.63 -17.41 19.99
N ASP A 35 6.29 -16.68 19.08
CA ASP A 35 7.60 -16.07 19.30
C ASP A 35 7.52 -14.75 20.10
N ASP A 36 6.44 -13.99 19.92
CA ASP A 36 6.20 -12.67 20.52
C ASP A 36 4.72 -12.48 20.82
N GLU A 37 4.33 -12.60 22.09
CA GLU A 37 2.94 -12.42 22.53
C GLU A 37 2.39 -11.01 22.29
N SER A 38 3.27 -10.01 22.12
CA SER A 38 2.88 -8.63 21.79
C SER A 38 2.70 -8.39 20.29
N TYR A 39 2.97 -9.41 19.46
CA TYR A 39 2.82 -9.34 18.02
C TYR A 39 1.37 -9.02 17.64
N GLN A 40 1.22 -7.98 16.83
CA GLN A 40 -0.07 -7.63 16.24
C GLN A 40 -0.16 -8.17 14.82
N GLU A 41 -1.16 -9.01 14.58
CA GLU A 41 -1.45 -9.55 13.28
C GLU A 41 -1.85 -8.46 12.27
N PRO A 42 -1.69 -8.71 10.96
CA PRO A 42 -2.06 -7.75 9.94
C PRO A 42 -3.53 -7.35 10.05
N ARG A 43 -3.82 -6.05 9.91
CA ARG A 43 -5.16 -5.50 10.15
C ARG A 43 -6.28 -6.14 9.31
N PHE A 44 -6.04 -6.47 8.04
CA PHE A 44 -7.04 -7.18 7.23
C PHE A 44 -7.38 -8.55 7.82
N LEU A 45 -6.41 -9.26 8.41
CA LEU A 45 -6.64 -10.54 9.07
C LEU A 45 -7.44 -10.33 10.35
N ARG A 46 -7.17 -9.27 11.12
CA ARG A 46 -8.00 -8.88 12.26
C ARG A 46 -9.45 -8.64 11.86
N ALA A 47 -9.69 -7.90 10.77
CA ALA A 47 -11.04 -7.68 10.23
C ALA A 47 -11.72 -9.01 9.86
N MET A 48 -10.99 -9.93 9.21
CA MET A 48 -11.49 -11.27 8.90
C MET A 48 -11.84 -12.07 10.17
N ILE A 49 -11.00 -12.03 11.19
CA ILE A 49 -11.22 -12.74 12.46
C ILE A 49 -12.49 -12.21 13.14
N VAL A 50 -12.65 -10.89 13.22
CA VAL A 50 -13.86 -10.25 13.78
C VAL A 50 -15.11 -10.69 13.02
N ALA A 51 -15.08 -10.64 11.69
CA ALA A 51 -16.20 -11.10 10.86
C ALA A 51 -16.51 -12.58 11.08
N TYR A 52 -15.48 -13.41 11.18
CA TYR A 52 -15.61 -14.86 11.34
C TYR A 52 -16.16 -15.25 12.71
N TYR A 53 -15.83 -14.55 13.79
CA TYR A 53 -16.47 -14.81 15.09
C TYR A 53 -17.98 -14.57 15.03
N GLN A 54 -18.40 -13.46 14.42
CA GLN A 54 -19.82 -13.12 14.31
C GLN A 54 -20.60 -14.08 13.39
N ILE A 55 -19.94 -14.70 12.39
CA ILE A 55 -20.61 -15.62 11.44
C ILE A 55 -21.03 -16.96 12.07
N ASN A 56 -20.28 -17.40 13.08
CA ASN A 56 -20.51 -18.70 13.72
C ASN A 56 -21.63 -18.64 14.74
N ASP A 57 -21.77 -17.53 15.45
CA ASP A 57 -22.69 -17.42 16.57
C ASP A 57 -24.09 -16.93 16.16
N GLU A 58 -24.22 -16.19 15.04
CA GLU A 58 -25.44 -15.37 14.82
C GLU A 58 -26.12 -15.50 13.45
N LEU A 59 -25.46 -16.06 12.42
CA LEU A 59 -25.97 -15.98 11.04
C LEU A 59 -26.58 -17.28 10.48
N LYS A 60 -27.63 -17.10 9.68
CA LYS A 60 -28.24 -18.13 8.82
C LYS A 60 -27.51 -18.26 7.49
N ASP A 61 -27.78 -19.35 6.79
CA ASP A 61 -27.32 -19.58 5.42
C ASP A 61 -27.74 -18.42 4.50
N GLY A 62 -26.79 -17.88 3.73
CA GLY A 62 -26.99 -16.75 2.83
C GLY A 62 -26.84 -15.36 3.44
N GLU A 63 -26.75 -15.22 4.77
CA GLU A 63 -26.59 -13.92 5.42
C GLU A 63 -25.13 -13.46 5.44
N THR A 64 -24.95 -12.13 5.51
CA THR A 64 -23.63 -11.48 5.48
C THR A 64 -23.32 -10.79 6.80
N VAL A 65 -22.04 -10.78 7.18
CA VAL A 65 -21.51 -10.00 8.30
C VAL A 65 -20.29 -9.21 7.88
N MET A 66 -20.09 -8.06 8.51
CA MET A 66 -18.94 -7.21 8.30
C MET A 66 -18.08 -7.16 9.56
N GLY A 67 -16.82 -7.55 9.44
CA GLY A 67 -15.80 -7.32 10.46
C GLY A 67 -14.95 -6.11 10.09
N VAL A 68 -14.61 -5.30 11.10
CA VAL A 68 -13.79 -4.11 10.93
C VAL A 68 -12.58 -4.19 11.85
N SER A 69 -11.39 -3.93 11.31
CA SER A 69 -10.17 -3.84 12.10
C SER A 69 -9.98 -2.42 12.66
N VAL A 70 -10.64 -2.12 13.78
CA VAL A 70 -10.33 -0.93 14.59
C VAL A 70 -9.53 -1.41 15.80
N SER A 71 -8.42 -0.78 16.14
CA SER A 71 -7.81 -0.94 17.47
C SER A 71 -8.56 -0.04 18.46
N ASP A 72 -8.48 -0.37 19.76
CA ASP A 72 -9.21 0.28 20.84
C ASP A 72 -9.29 1.81 20.77
N GLU A 73 -10.33 2.34 21.44
CA GLU A 73 -10.94 3.68 21.41
C GLU A 73 -10.01 4.92 21.54
N ASN A 74 -8.69 4.77 21.63
CA ASN A 74 -7.72 5.85 21.86
C ASN A 74 -6.62 6.01 20.80
N GLU A 75 -6.61 5.22 19.73
CA GLU A 75 -5.67 5.44 18.61
C GLU A 75 -6.37 5.84 17.32
N ASP A 76 -5.71 6.75 16.60
CA ASP A 76 -6.18 7.44 15.40
C ASP A 76 -6.88 6.48 14.41
N PRO A 77 -8.11 6.78 13.92
CA PRO A 77 -8.85 5.94 12.96
C PRO A 77 -8.17 5.81 11.58
N GLN A 78 -6.87 6.11 11.47
CA GLN A 78 -6.12 6.27 10.22
C GLN A 78 -5.76 4.97 9.50
N GLU A 79 -6.14 3.79 10.00
CA GLU A 79 -5.81 2.50 9.36
C GLU A 79 -6.86 1.41 9.62
N GLY A 80 -8.04 1.52 9.01
CA GLY A 80 -9.12 0.52 9.09
C GLY A 80 -9.27 -0.33 7.82
N TYR A 81 -9.50 -1.63 7.98
CA TYR A 81 -9.97 -2.54 6.94
C TYR A 81 -11.36 -3.06 7.31
N ALA A 82 -12.24 -3.20 6.33
CA ALA A 82 -13.51 -3.90 6.46
C ALA A 82 -13.48 -5.16 5.60
N VAL A 83 -14.00 -6.26 6.14
CA VAL A 83 -14.21 -7.50 5.40
C VAL A 83 -15.65 -7.95 5.58
N ILE A 84 -16.33 -8.21 4.46
CA ILE A 84 -17.68 -8.74 4.44
C ILE A 84 -17.60 -10.23 4.11
N LEU A 85 -18.12 -11.05 5.01
CA LEU A 85 -18.24 -12.49 4.85
C LEU A 85 -19.69 -12.88 4.63
N LYS A 86 -19.94 -13.89 3.80
CA LYS A 86 -21.25 -14.52 3.62
C LYS A 86 -21.19 -15.97 4.06
N LYS A 87 -22.17 -16.37 4.86
CA LYS A 87 -22.29 -17.74 5.33
C LYS A 87 -22.95 -18.57 4.25
N HIS A 88 -22.34 -19.70 3.93
CA HIS A 88 -22.97 -20.78 3.17
C HIS A 88 -23.01 -22.04 4.04
N LYS A 89 -23.92 -22.96 3.73
CA LYS A 89 -24.12 -24.20 4.48
C LYS A 89 -22.82 -24.98 4.76
N ASN A 90 -21.87 -24.96 3.82
CA ASN A 90 -20.63 -25.73 3.89
C ASN A 90 -19.34 -24.88 3.87
N PHE A 91 -19.44 -23.56 3.69
CA PHE A 91 -18.27 -22.70 3.57
C PHE A 91 -18.59 -21.24 3.89
N VAL A 92 -17.55 -20.43 4.04
CA VAL A 92 -17.67 -18.97 4.16
C VAL A 92 -17.06 -18.32 2.92
N GLU A 93 -17.78 -17.37 2.35
CA GLU A 93 -17.34 -16.60 1.18
C GLU A 93 -16.90 -15.20 1.63
N ILE A 94 -15.78 -14.71 1.10
CA ILE A 94 -15.41 -13.30 1.22
C ILE A 94 -16.13 -12.55 0.10
N VAL A 95 -17.12 -11.74 0.46
CA VAL A 95 -17.92 -10.96 -0.50
C VAL A 95 -17.20 -9.70 -0.91
N SER A 96 -16.59 -9.01 0.05
CA SER A 96 -15.87 -7.77 -0.20
C SER A 96 -14.80 -7.54 0.86
N HIS A 97 -13.77 -6.80 0.45
CA HIS A 97 -12.70 -6.31 1.32
C HIS A 97 -12.38 -4.87 0.93
N GLN A 98 -12.44 -3.98 1.91
CA GLN A 98 -12.33 -2.55 1.70
C GLN A 98 -11.25 -1.97 2.61
N ASP A 99 -10.44 -1.09 2.02
CA ASP A 99 -9.61 -0.16 2.76
C ASP A 99 -10.48 1.04 3.14
N ILE A 100 -10.78 1.20 4.42
CA ILE A 100 -11.71 2.22 4.91
C ILE A 100 -11.13 3.62 4.71
N ILE A 101 -9.80 3.74 4.79
CA ILE A 101 -9.08 5.02 4.72
C ILE A 101 -9.05 5.54 3.30
N LEU A 102 -8.74 4.65 2.36
CA LEU A 102 -8.75 4.97 0.94
C LEU A 102 -10.16 4.88 0.35
N ASN A 103 -11.16 4.49 1.15
CA ASN A 103 -12.53 4.23 0.75
C ASN A 103 -12.61 3.44 -0.57
N THR A 104 -11.79 2.38 -0.66
CA THR A 104 -11.58 1.65 -1.92
C THR A 104 -11.70 0.15 -1.67
N GLU A 105 -12.50 -0.51 -2.50
CA GLU A 105 -12.53 -1.97 -2.56
C GLU A 105 -11.18 -2.47 -3.09
N ILE A 106 -10.55 -3.32 -2.30
CA ILE A 106 -9.29 -3.96 -2.68
C ILE A 106 -9.65 -5.09 -3.64
N SER A 107 -8.76 -5.53 -4.53
CA SER A 107 -8.95 -6.78 -5.28
C SER A 107 -8.25 -7.92 -4.56
N ILE A 108 -8.68 -9.17 -4.75
CA ILE A 108 -7.99 -10.34 -4.19
C ILE A 108 -6.51 -10.33 -4.59
N THR A 109 -6.19 -9.99 -5.83
CA THR A 109 -4.80 -9.88 -6.32
C THR A 109 -3.99 -8.85 -5.52
N ASN A 110 -4.57 -7.68 -5.23
CA ASN A 110 -3.89 -6.66 -4.43
C ASN A 110 -3.77 -7.08 -2.96
N LEU A 111 -4.76 -7.78 -2.42
CA LEU A 111 -4.70 -8.34 -1.07
C LEU A 111 -3.58 -9.38 -0.94
N LEU A 112 -3.43 -10.28 -1.91
CA LEU A 112 -2.34 -11.27 -1.95
C LEU A 112 -0.96 -10.61 -1.98
N LYS A 113 -0.82 -9.53 -2.76
CA LYS A 113 0.39 -8.71 -2.77
C LYS A 113 0.67 -8.11 -1.39
N LEU A 114 -0.33 -7.51 -0.74
CA LEU A 114 -0.17 -6.97 0.61
C LEU A 114 0.19 -8.04 1.65
N ILE A 115 -0.41 -9.24 1.56
CA ILE A 115 -0.06 -10.39 2.41
C ILE A 115 1.42 -10.74 2.26
N GLU A 116 1.88 -10.89 1.01
CA GLU A 116 3.27 -11.20 0.71
C GLU A 116 4.21 -10.14 1.28
N LEU A 117 3.88 -8.87 1.09
CA LEU A 117 4.66 -7.75 1.63
C LEU A 117 4.71 -7.79 3.16
N SER A 118 3.59 -8.04 3.83
CA SER A 118 3.53 -8.14 5.30
C SER A 118 4.49 -9.20 5.81
N ILE A 119 4.40 -10.42 5.26
CA ILE A 119 5.27 -11.55 5.65
C ILE A 119 6.75 -11.20 5.42
N ARG A 120 7.07 -10.58 4.28
CA ARG A 120 8.45 -10.15 3.96
C ARG A 120 8.97 -9.10 4.94
N LEU A 121 8.14 -8.14 5.33
CA LEU A 121 8.50 -7.10 6.31
C LEU A 121 8.63 -7.68 7.71
N ASP A 122 7.79 -8.64 8.11
CA ASP A 122 7.87 -9.28 9.42
C ASP A 122 9.16 -10.07 9.62
N ASN A 123 9.70 -10.66 8.56
CA ASN A 123 10.99 -11.39 8.58
C ASN A 123 12.23 -10.48 8.76
N ILE A 124 12.04 -9.17 8.94
CA ILE A 124 13.12 -8.23 9.28
C ILE A 124 13.02 -7.93 10.77
N ASP A 125 14.05 -8.17 11.58
CA ASP A 125 13.91 -8.06 13.04
C ASP A 125 13.77 -6.62 13.58
N THR A 126 14.06 -5.62 12.75
CA THR A 126 14.04 -4.20 13.13
C THR A 126 12.70 -3.53 12.77
N LYS A 127 12.31 -2.46 13.48
CA LYS A 127 11.09 -1.68 13.15
C LYS A 127 11.18 -0.92 11.82
N ALA A 128 12.40 -0.55 11.42
CA ALA A 128 12.71 0.12 10.17
C ALA A 128 13.52 -0.79 9.25
N VAL A 129 13.43 -0.55 7.95
CA VAL A 129 14.14 -1.26 6.89
C VAL A 129 14.96 -0.29 6.05
N LYS A 130 16.12 -0.74 5.56
CA LYS A 130 16.94 0.05 4.63
C LYS A 130 16.13 0.37 3.38
N TRP A 131 16.23 1.61 2.90
CA TRP A 131 15.51 2.04 1.68
C TRP A 131 15.81 1.20 0.44
N SER A 132 17.03 0.66 0.30
CA SER A 132 17.37 -0.23 -0.81
C SER A 132 16.53 -1.51 -0.78
N VAL A 133 16.32 -2.08 0.40
CA VAL A 133 15.49 -3.28 0.59
C VAL A 133 14.01 -2.92 0.39
N ALA A 134 13.54 -1.81 0.94
CA ALA A 134 12.16 -1.36 0.76
C ALA A 134 11.82 -1.11 -0.72
N THR A 135 12.68 -0.42 -1.46
CA THR A 135 12.47 -0.16 -2.89
C THR A 135 12.53 -1.45 -3.71
N GLU A 136 13.41 -2.41 -3.38
CA GLU A 136 13.43 -3.73 -4.01
C GLU A 136 12.11 -4.49 -3.79
N MET A 137 11.60 -4.50 -2.54
CA MET A 137 10.32 -5.14 -2.23
C MET A 137 9.16 -4.48 -3.00
N LEU A 138 9.08 -3.15 -3.02
CA LEU A 138 8.03 -2.41 -3.73
C LEU A 138 8.10 -2.63 -5.26
N ASN A 139 9.30 -2.61 -5.85
CA ASN A 139 9.50 -2.89 -7.28
C ASN A 139 9.10 -4.33 -7.65
N LYS A 140 9.34 -5.30 -6.77
CA LYS A 140 8.87 -6.69 -6.98
C LYS A 140 7.35 -6.81 -6.88
N LEU A 141 6.75 -6.06 -5.96
CA LEU A 141 5.32 -6.06 -5.70
C LEU A 141 4.49 -5.42 -6.84
N VAL A 142 5.03 -4.35 -7.41
CA VAL A 142 4.40 -3.54 -8.46
C VAL A 142 5.41 -3.37 -9.61
N PRO A 143 5.58 -4.41 -10.46
CA PRO A 143 6.65 -4.46 -11.46
C PRO A 143 6.51 -3.40 -12.57
N ASP A 144 5.31 -2.89 -12.78
CA ASP A 144 4.99 -1.78 -13.68
C ASP A 144 5.42 -0.41 -13.14
N MET A 145 5.85 -0.34 -11.88
CA MET A 145 6.32 0.88 -11.22
C MET A 145 7.78 0.78 -10.78
N VAL A 146 8.53 1.88 -10.95
CA VAL A 146 9.92 1.99 -10.49
C VAL A 146 9.98 2.93 -9.28
N PHE A 147 10.23 2.37 -8.11
CA PHE A 147 10.43 3.08 -6.85
C PHE A 147 11.90 3.44 -6.68
N ILE A 148 12.17 4.73 -6.42
CA ILE A 148 13.52 5.26 -6.25
C ILE A 148 13.56 6.15 -5.01
N LYS A 149 14.47 5.88 -4.06
CA LYS A 149 14.72 6.83 -2.96
C LYS A 149 15.40 8.08 -3.53
N PHE A 150 14.84 9.25 -3.24
CA PHE A 150 15.50 10.51 -3.59
C PHE A 150 16.78 10.71 -2.75
N PRO A 151 17.93 10.98 -3.37
CA PRO A 151 19.16 11.23 -2.64
C PRO A 151 19.17 12.67 -2.10
N ASN A 152 19.11 12.85 -0.78
CA ASN A 152 18.97 14.16 -0.13
C ASN A 152 20.09 15.16 -0.48
N ASN A 153 21.29 14.66 -0.80
CA ASN A 153 22.40 15.51 -1.27
C ASN A 153 22.15 16.15 -2.64
N GLN A 154 21.18 15.65 -3.42
CA GLN A 154 20.76 16.25 -4.70
C GLN A 154 19.59 17.23 -4.54
N TRP A 155 19.18 17.55 -3.30
CA TRP A 155 18.08 18.46 -3.03
C TRP A 155 18.18 19.79 -3.79
N LYS A 156 19.33 20.47 -3.72
CA LYS A 156 19.50 21.78 -4.36
C LYS A 156 19.25 21.70 -5.87
N GLN A 157 19.83 20.69 -6.52
CA GLN A 157 19.63 20.44 -7.94
C GLN A 157 18.16 20.13 -8.25
N GLY A 158 17.54 19.22 -7.51
CA GLY A 158 16.14 18.84 -7.72
C GLY A 158 15.16 20.02 -7.53
N ARG A 159 15.42 20.87 -6.52
CA ARG A 159 14.67 22.11 -6.29
C ARG A 159 14.78 23.06 -7.48
N ASP A 160 16.01 23.35 -7.92
CA ASP A 160 16.25 24.32 -9.00
C ASP A 160 15.64 23.83 -10.32
N GLU A 161 15.68 22.52 -10.54
CA GLU A 161 15.01 21.86 -11.66
C GLU A 161 13.48 21.96 -11.57
N LEU A 162 12.87 21.69 -10.40
CA LEU A 162 11.43 21.86 -10.22
C LEU A 162 11.02 23.32 -10.48
N LEU A 163 11.70 24.28 -9.87
CA LEU A 163 11.41 25.71 -10.06
C LEU A 163 11.49 26.07 -11.55
N LYS A 164 12.53 25.61 -12.26
CA LYS A 164 12.67 25.83 -13.70
C LYS A 164 11.50 25.25 -14.50
N GLU A 165 11.01 24.06 -14.17
CA GLU A 165 9.87 23.46 -14.88
C GLU A 165 8.52 24.13 -14.53
N ILE A 166 8.36 24.64 -13.30
CA ILE A 166 7.22 25.48 -12.89
C ILE A 166 7.23 26.80 -13.66
N TRP A 167 8.37 27.49 -13.73
CA TRP A 167 8.51 28.74 -14.50
C TRP A 167 8.22 28.57 -15.99
N LYS A 168 8.46 27.38 -16.54
CA LYS A 168 8.11 27.03 -17.94
C LYS A 168 6.65 26.59 -18.12
N GLY A 169 5.84 26.55 -17.06
CA GLY A 169 4.44 26.10 -17.11
C GLY A 169 4.28 24.61 -17.42
N ARG A 170 5.30 23.77 -17.18
CA ARG A 170 5.25 22.33 -17.49
C ARG A 170 4.69 21.48 -16.35
N ILE A 171 4.65 22.03 -15.14
CA ILE A 171 4.03 21.39 -13.98
C ILE A 171 2.63 21.97 -13.83
N HIS A 172 1.61 21.18 -14.19
CA HIS A 172 0.22 21.63 -14.11
C HIS A 172 -0.21 21.74 -12.64
N GLY A 173 -0.94 22.81 -12.30
CA GLY A 173 -1.43 23.06 -10.94
C GLY A 173 -0.41 23.67 -9.97
N LEU A 174 0.80 24.01 -10.44
CA LEU A 174 1.77 24.81 -9.68
C LEU A 174 2.26 25.98 -10.53
N THR A 175 2.33 27.15 -9.91
CA THR A 175 2.80 28.40 -10.46
C THR A 175 3.95 28.95 -9.61
N PRO A 176 4.79 29.85 -10.16
CA PRO A 176 5.84 30.50 -9.37
C PRO A 176 5.32 31.30 -8.18
N PHE A 177 4.04 31.70 -8.22
CA PHE A 177 3.39 32.53 -7.21
C PHE A 177 2.65 31.73 -6.15
N ASP A 178 2.57 30.39 -6.30
CA ASP A 178 1.95 29.55 -5.29
C ASP A 178 2.63 29.73 -3.94
N PRO A 179 1.89 29.98 -2.85
CA PRO A 179 2.47 30.26 -1.53
C PRO A 179 3.42 29.16 -1.04
N MET A 180 3.18 27.93 -1.47
CA MET A 180 4.01 26.78 -1.17
C MET A 180 5.36 26.82 -1.90
N VAL A 181 5.36 27.25 -3.17
CA VAL A 181 6.54 27.37 -4.02
C VAL A 181 7.34 28.61 -3.65
N ALA A 182 6.67 29.74 -3.39
CA ALA A 182 7.30 31.01 -3.01
C ALA A 182 8.12 30.94 -1.71
N LYS A 183 7.78 30.00 -0.82
CA LYS A 183 8.53 29.73 0.43
C LYS A 183 9.84 28.97 0.20
N VAL A 184 10.00 28.33 -0.96
CA VAL A 184 11.20 27.54 -1.29
C VAL A 184 12.24 28.45 -1.93
N LYS A 185 13.17 28.94 -1.12
CA LYS A 185 14.27 29.83 -1.53
C LYS A 185 15.57 29.05 -1.72
N ALA A 186 16.58 29.72 -2.28
CA ALA A 186 17.92 29.16 -2.50
C ALA A 186 18.58 28.64 -1.20
N ALA A 187 18.28 29.26 -0.05
CA ALA A 187 18.81 28.88 1.26
C ALA A 187 17.99 27.82 2.00
N THR A 188 16.77 27.50 1.55
CA THR A 188 15.88 26.56 2.24
C THR A 188 16.48 25.16 2.23
N SER A 189 16.67 24.58 3.41
CA SER A 189 17.18 23.22 3.58
C SER A 189 16.11 22.19 3.18
N PHE A 190 16.54 20.95 2.92
CA PHE A 190 15.62 19.89 2.53
C PHE A 190 14.53 19.65 3.58
N SER A 191 14.87 19.64 4.86
CA SER A 191 13.93 19.39 5.96
C SER A 191 12.87 20.48 6.13
N GLU A 192 13.16 21.72 5.73
CA GLU A 192 12.24 22.86 5.84
C GLU A 192 11.23 22.92 4.69
N VAL A 193 11.43 22.12 3.64
CA VAL A 193 10.56 22.11 2.47
C VAL A 193 9.31 21.30 2.80
N PRO A 194 8.11 21.83 2.49
CA PRO A 194 6.89 21.09 2.77
C PRO A 194 6.90 19.74 2.03
N GLN A 195 6.41 18.69 2.68
CA GLN A 195 6.53 17.30 2.22
C GLN A 195 6.04 17.11 0.78
N VAL A 196 4.93 17.74 0.41
CA VAL A 196 4.37 17.61 -0.94
C VAL A 196 5.36 18.11 -2.02
N LEU A 197 6.11 19.19 -1.80
CA LEU A 197 7.12 19.65 -2.77
C LEU A 197 8.36 18.75 -2.80
N ARG A 198 8.78 18.22 -1.64
CA ARG A 198 9.86 17.22 -1.61
C ARG A 198 9.48 15.98 -2.42
N GLN A 199 8.23 15.54 -2.28
CA GLN A 199 7.68 14.40 -3.00
C GLN A 199 7.58 14.68 -4.51
N PHE A 200 7.18 15.88 -4.92
CA PHE A 200 7.22 16.29 -6.34
C PHE A 200 8.63 16.23 -6.92
N ILE A 201 9.62 16.76 -6.20
CA ILE A 201 11.03 16.75 -6.63
C ILE A 201 11.55 15.33 -6.75
N ALA A 202 11.25 14.48 -5.76
CA ALA A 202 11.61 13.07 -5.80
C ALA A 202 10.99 12.38 -7.02
N THR A 203 9.70 12.57 -7.28
CA THR A 203 9.00 11.97 -8.44
C THR A 203 9.58 12.46 -9.77
N LEU A 204 9.87 13.76 -9.92
CA LEU A 204 10.52 14.30 -11.12
C LEU A 204 11.92 13.69 -11.33
N TYR A 205 12.69 13.55 -10.25
CA TYR A 205 13.98 12.88 -10.28
C TYR A 205 13.85 11.42 -10.75
N ALA A 206 12.88 10.68 -10.20
CA ALA A 206 12.65 9.29 -10.56
C ALA A 206 12.23 9.12 -12.03
N ALA A 207 11.31 9.98 -12.51
CA ALA A 207 10.88 9.99 -13.90
C ALA A 207 12.05 10.25 -14.88
N ARG A 208 13.01 11.10 -14.51
CA ARG A 208 14.22 11.34 -15.30
C ARG A 208 15.21 10.18 -15.26
N LYS A 209 15.31 9.48 -14.13
CA LYS A 209 16.18 8.30 -13.99
C LYS A 209 15.61 7.06 -14.68
N SER A 210 14.29 7.02 -14.88
CA SER A 210 13.61 5.93 -15.56
C SER A 210 12.70 6.45 -16.69
N PRO A 211 13.27 7.03 -17.77
CA PRO A 211 12.46 7.57 -18.86
C PRO A 211 11.55 6.51 -19.47
N GLY A 212 10.28 6.87 -19.68
CA GLY A 212 9.28 5.99 -20.28
C GLY A 212 8.69 4.92 -19.35
N LYS A 213 9.08 4.89 -18.07
CA LYS A 213 8.50 4.01 -17.05
C LYS A 213 7.63 4.80 -16.08
N ASN A 214 6.63 4.15 -15.48
CA ASN A 214 5.94 4.74 -14.32
C ASN A 214 6.92 4.75 -13.15
N ALA A 215 7.38 5.93 -12.73
CA ALA A 215 8.40 6.05 -11.70
C ALA A 215 7.91 6.90 -10.53
N LEU A 216 8.11 6.41 -9.31
CA LEU A 216 7.81 7.12 -8.08
C LEU A 216 9.11 7.35 -7.31
N GLY A 217 9.44 8.62 -7.12
CA GLY A 217 10.52 8.97 -6.22
C GLY A 217 10.00 9.13 -4.82
N ILE A 218 10.69 8.62 -3.82
CA ILE A 218 10.26 8.72 -2.43
C ILE A 218 11.20 9.67 -1.70
N SER A 219 10.66 10.77 -1.18
CA SER A 219 11.44 11.74 -0.41
C SER A 219 11.42 11.40 1.08
N SER A 220 12.58 11.22 1.70
CA SER A 220 12.70 11.06 3.14
C SER A 220 14.06 11.57 3.64
N PRO A 221 14.09 12.34 4.75
CA PRO A 221 15.33 12.74 5.39
C PRO A 221 16.08 11.56 6.02
N ASP A 222 15.37 10.47 6.32
CA ASP A 222 15.86 9.37 7.14
C ASP A 222 16.73 8.39 6.34
N LYS A 223 17.65 7.73 7.04
CA LYS A 223 18.53 6.71 6.43
C LYS A 223 17.78 5.42 6.12
N ASP A 224 16.78 5.09 6.94
CA ASP A 224 15.91 3.92 6.87
C ASP A 224 14.44 4.36 6.79
N ILE A 225 13.52 3.42 6.56
CA ILE A 225 12.07 3.66 6.50
C ILE A 225 11.33 2.69 7.42
N ASP A 226 10.38 3.20 8.19
CA ASP A 226 9.48 2.38 9.01
C ASP A 226 8.71 1.39 8.13
N LYS A 227 8.60 0.14 8.58
CA LYS A 227 7.83 -0.89 7.84
C LYS A 227 6.40 -0.46 7.53
N ALA A 228 5.75 0.22 8.49
CA ALA A 228 4.40 0.76 8.32
C ALA A 228 4.29 1.69 7.10
N LYS A 229 5.28 2.58 6.91
CA LYS A 229 5.35 3.48 5.75
C LYS A 229 5.59 2.72 4.44
N VAL A 230 6.37 1.64 4.46
CA VAL A 230 6.55 0.78 3.26
C VAL A 230 5.22 0.16 2.88
N PHE A 231 4.48 -0.35 3.86
CA PHE A 231 3.15 -0.92 3.65
C PHE A 231 2.15 0.12 3.14
N GLU A 232 2.14 1.32 3.72
CA GLU A 232 1.31 2.45 3.28
C GLU A 232 1.57 2.85 1.82
N LEU A 233 2.85 2.95 1.44
CA LEU A 233 3.23 3.24 0.05
C LEU A 233 2.72 2.17 -0.91
N ALA A 234 2.81 0.89 -0.53
CA ALA A 234 2.25 -0.20 -1.32
C ALA A 234 0.73 -0.07 -1.48
N ARG A 235 -0.02 0.22 -0.40
CA ARG A 235 -1.48 0.42 -0.44
C ARG A 235 -1.88 1.52 -1.42
N ILE A 236 -1.27 2.70 -1.27
CA ILE A 236 -1.56 3.88 -2.11
C ILE A 236 -1.27 3.59 -3.58
N VAL A 237 -0.18 2.90 -3.88
CA VAL A 237 0.16 2.57 -5.26
C VAL A 237 -0.77 1.50 -5.83
N LEU A 238 -1.03 0.43 -5.09
CA LEU A 238 -1.81 -0.70 -5.57
C LEU A 238 -3.25 -0.33 -5.90
N TYR A 239 -3.90 0.48 -5.07
CA TYR A 239 -5.33 0.79 -5.23
C TYR A 239 -5.73 2.19 -4.72
N GLY A 240 -4.79 3.07 -4.38
CA GLY A 240 -5.12 4.45 -4.01
C GLY A 240 -5.64 5.30 -5.18
N PRO A 241 -6.03 6.57 -4.97
CA PRO A 241 -6.67 7.41 -5.98
C PRO A 241 -5.88 7.59 -7.29
N GLY A 242 -4.53 7.47 -7.23
CA GLY A 242 -3.65 7.54 -8.40
C GLY A 242 -3.55 6.24 -9.20
N SER A 243 -3.90 5.10 -8.59
CA SER A 243 -3.75 3.76 -9.19
C SER A 243 -4.56 3.59 -10.48
N LYS A 244 -5.74 4.23 -10.57
CA LYS A 244 -6.65 4.21 -11.74
C LYS A 244 -6.11 4.91 -12.98
N TYR A 245 -5.05 5.70 -12.83
CA TYR A 245 -4.40 6.40 -13.95
C TYR A 245 -3.13 5.70 -14.42
N ARG A 246 -2.78 4.56 -13.81
CA ARG A 246 -1.71 3.71 -14.34
C ARG A 246 -2.22 3.08 -15.63
N LYS A 247 -1.44 3.19 -16.69
CA LYS A 247 -1.69 2.40 -17.88
C LYS A 247 -1.31 0.96 -17.54
N ASP A 248 -2.30 0.06 -17.59
CA ASP A 248 -2.01 -1.37 -17.62
C ASP A 248 -1.16 -1.61 -18.86
N SER A 249 0.10 -1.98 -18.63
CA SER A 249 1.08 -2.27 -19.69
C SER A 249 1.04 -3.73 -20.06
#